data_AF-A0A961NNJ2-F1
#
_entry.id   AF-A0A961NNJ2-F1
#
_cell.length_a   1.000
_cell.length_b   1.000
_cell.length_c   1.000
_cell.angle_alpha   90.00
_cell.angle_beta   90.00
_cell.angle_gamma   90.00
#
_symmetry.space_group_name_H-M   'P 1'
#
loop_
_entity.id
_entity.type
_entity.pdbx_description
1 polymer ?
#
loop_
_entity_poly.entity_id
_entity_poly.type
_entity_poly.pdbx_seq_one_letter_code
_entity_poly.pdbx_strand_id
1 'polypeptide(L)'
;MKLSLNWLHDYVDVLDIPVAELINGLTLSTCEVDGVENIYSHLDMVRVARVLKVDKHPDADRLSVCSVQSGKENLTIVCGAPNVRADMLVPLAPVGARLPMANDEVLEIKKAKIRGVESSGMLCAPSELGLEKITGE
;
A
#
# COMPACT_ATOMS: atom_id res chain seq x y z
N MET A 1 5.55 -25.12 4.41
CA MET A 1 4.37 -24.63 3.65
C MET A 1 3.90 -23.34 4.32
N LYS A 2 3.54 -22.29 3.58
CA LYS A 2 2.96 -21.06 4.16
C LYS A 2 1.45 -21.06 3.94
N LEU A 3 0.69 -20.60 4.93
CA LEU A 3 -0.77 -20.50 4.90
C LEU A 3 -1.20 -19.12 5.41
N SER A 4 -2.12 -18.47 4.69
CA SER A 4 -2.73 -17.22 5.16
C SER A 4 -3.76 -17.52 6.24
N LEU A 5 -3.68 -16.82 7.38
CA LEU A 5 -4.69 -16.93 8.44
C LEU A 5 -6.07 -16.44 7.98
N ASN A 6 -6.11 -15.41 7.11
CA ASN A 6 -7.37 -14.95 6.54
C ASN A 6 -8.01 -16.01 5.65
N TRP A 7 -7.19 -16.73 4.86
CA TRP A 7 -7.71 -17.80 4.02
C TRP A 7 -8.16 -19.02 4.84
N LEU A 8 -7.45 -19.35 5.92
CA LEU A 8 -7.90 -20.37 6.86
C LEU A 8 -9.24 -19.97 7.51
N HIS A 9 -9.43 -18.68 7.79
CA HIS A 9 -10.68 -18.18 8.37
C HIS A 9 -11.90 -18.42 7.48
N ASP A 10 -11.74 -18.41 6.16
CA ASP A 10 -12.84 -18.71 5.22
C ASP A 10 -13.44 -20.12 5.44
N TYR A 11 -12.74 -21.01 6.14
CA TYR A 11 -13.18 -22.38 6.43
C TYR A 11 -13.44 -22.65 7.92
N VAL A 12 -12.74 -21.98 8.83
CA VAL A 12 -12.83 -22.20 10.27
C VAL A 12 -12.67 -20.88 11.02
N ASP A 13 -13.50 -20.62 12.03
CA ASP A 13 -13.40 -19.42 12.85
C ASP A 13 -12.13 -19.42 13.71
N VAL A 14 -11.10 -18.70 13.24
CA VAL A 14 -9.78 -18.63 13.90
C VAL A 14 -9.31 -17.22 14.20
N LEU A 15 -10.01 -16.18 13.72
CA LEU A 15 -9.56 -14.78 13.90
C LEU A 15 -9.71 -14.27 15.34
N ASP A 16 -10.64 -14.82 16.12
CA ASP A 16 -10.85 -14.45 17.52
C ASP A 16 -9.89 -15.18 18.48
N ILE A 17 -9.04 -16.08 17.96
CA ILE A 17 -8.09 -16.86 18.75
C ILE A 17 -6.74 -16.14 18.73
N PRO A 18 -6.09 -15.92 19.88
CA PRO A 18 -4.73 -15.39 19.91
C PRO A 18 -3.79 -16.25 19.05
N VAL A 19 -3.00 -15.62 18.18
CA VAL A 19 -2.11 -16.31 17.24
C VAL A 19 -1.20 -17.33 17.95
N ALA A 20 -0.71 -17.02 19.15
CA ALA A 20 0.11 -17.94 19.95
C ALA A 20 -0.63 -19.23 20.35
N GLU A 21 -1.93 -19.13 20.69
CA GLU A 21 -2.75 -20.30 21.02
C GLU A 21 -3.02 -21.14 19.77
N LEU A 22 -3.29 -20.49 18.64
CA LEU A 22 -3.49 -21.16 17.36
C LEU A 22 -2.24 -21.96 16.94
N ILE A 23 -1.04 -21.35 17.07
CA ILE A 23 0.24 -22.01 16.79
C ILE A 23 0.43 -23.25 17.67
N ASN A 24 0.17 -23.13 18.97
CA ASN A 24 0.32 -24.25 19.90
C ASN A 24 -0.66 -25.38 19.58
N GLY A 25 -1.92 -25.04 19.28
CA GLY A 25 -2.94 -26.02 18.90
C GLY A 25 -2.58 -26.80 17.64
N LEU A 26 -2.10 -26.09 16.60
CA LEU A 26 -1.64 -26.70 15.35
C LEU A 26 -0.41 -27.60 15.57
N THR A 27 0.58 -27.12 16.32
CA THR A 27 1.80 -27.88 16.65
C THR A 27 1.49 -29.18 17.39
N LEU A 28 0.54 -29.15 18.34
CA LEU A 28 0.18 -30.34 19.12
C LEU A 28 -0.70 -31.33 18.38
N SER A 29 -1.52 -30.87 17.42
CA SER A 29 -2.61 -31.68 16.86
C SER A 29 -2.41 -32.08 15.39
N THR A 30 -1.58 -31.34 14.64
CA THR A 30 -1.56 -31.46 13.18
C THR A 30 -0.15 -31.41 12.61
N CYS A 31 0.59 -30.32 12.83
CA CYS A 31 1.92 -30.12 12.26
C CYS A 31 2.69 -29.02 13.00
N GLU A 32 4.01 -29.16 13.05
CA GLU A 32 4.92 -28.13 13.55
C GLU A 32 4.77 -26.82 12.77
N VAL A 33 4.82 -25.70 13.49
CA VAL A 33 4.78 -24.35 12.92
C VAL A 33 6.15 -23.69 13.11
N ASP A 34 6.90 -23.55 12.02
CA ASP A 34 8.25 -22.97 12.03
C ASP A 34 8.28 -21.47 12.36
N GLY A 35 7.18 -20.75 12.09
CA GLY A 35 7.11 -19.31 12.34
C GLY A 35 5.84 -18.65 11.81
N VAL A 36 5.66 -17.39 12.21
CA VAL A 36 4.57 -16.51 11.76
C VAL A 36 5.15 -15.19 11.27
N GLU A 37 4.66 -14.72 10.13
CA GLU A 37 5.11 -13.51 9.47
C GLU A 37 3.94 -12.56 9.25
N ASN A 38 4.09 -11.28 9.63
CA ASN A 38 3.20 -10.22 9.18
C ASN A 38 3.82 -9.55 7.95
N ILE A 39 3.38 -9.99 6.77
CA ILE A 39 4.03 -9.72 5.48
C ILE A 39 3.79 -8.30 4.91
N TYR A 40 2.89 -7.49 5.51
CA TYR A 40 2.50 -6.17 4.97
C TYR A 40 2.32 -5.06 6.01
N SER A 41 2.94 -5.17 7.19
CA SER A 41 2.84 -4.14 8.24
C SER A 41 3.30 -2.74 7.81
N HIS A 42 4.17 -2.64 6.79
CA HIS A 42 4.56 -1.35 6.20
C HIS A 42 3.44 -0.63 5.45
N LEU A 43 2.35 -1.33 5.11
CA LEU A 43 1.21 -0.77 4.37
C LEU A 43 0.14 -0.16 5.28
N ASP A 44 0.29 -0.19 6.61
CA ASP A 44 -0.71 0.29 7.57
C ASP A 44 -1.14 1.75 7.35
N MET A 45 -0.27 2.59 6.76
CA MET A 45 -0.58 3.99 6.46
C MET A 45 -1.12 4.22 5.05
N VAL A 46 -1.01 3.23 4.15
CA VAL A 46 -1.48 3.34 2.76
C VAL A 46 -3.01 3.26 2.75
N ARG A 47 -3.63 4.18 2.01
CA ARG A 47 -5.09 4.29 1.90
C ARG A 47 -5.53 4.14 0.46
N VAL A 48 -6.76 3.69 0.26
CA VAL A 48 -7.39 3.76 -1.06
C VAL A 48 -7.90 5.19 -1.27
N ALA A 49 -7.52 5.80 -2.39
CA ALA A 49 -7.99 7.10 -2.82
C ALA A 49 -8.62 7.01 -4.21
N ARG A 50 -9.54 7.93 -4.52
CA ARG A 50 -10.14 8.07 -5.85
C ARG A 50 -9.54 9.30 -6.55
N VAL A 51 -9.07 9.14 -7.77
CA VAL A 51 -8.64 10.27 -8.60
C VAL A 51 -9.88 11.02 -9.09
N LEU A 52 -10.05 12.27 -8.69
CA LEU A 52 -11.16 13.12 -9.12
C LEU A 52 -10.86 13.80 -10.46
N LYS A 53 -9.62 14.25 -10.63
CA LYS A 53 -9.19 15.00 -11.82
C LYS A 53 -7.70 14.81 -12.07
N VAL A 54 -7.31 14.81 -13.35
CA VAL A 54 -5.91 14.77 -13.79
C VAL A 54 -5.69 15.92 -14.76
N ASP A 55 -4.81 16.85 -14.41
CA ASP A 55 -4.37 17.95 -15.25
C ASP A 55 -2.88 17.78 -15.61
N LYS A 56 -2.46 18.28 -16.77
CA LYS A 56 -1.03 18.29 -17.13
C LYS A 56 -0.27 19.25 -16.21
N HIS A 57 0.93 18.86 -15.77
CA HIS A 57 1.76 19.76 -14.97
C HIS A 57 2.21 20.98 -15.79
N PRO A 58 2.10 22.22 -15.26
CA PRO A 58 2.42 23.44 -16.00
C PRO A 58 3.88 23.49 -16.47
N ASP A 59 4.80 23.06 -15.60
CA ASP A 59 6.25 23.12 -15.86
C ASP A 59 6.92 21.76 -16.12
N ALA A 60 6.16 20.71 -16.47
CA ALA A 60 6.73 19.39 -16.77
C ALA A 60 5.86 18.55 -17.72
N ASP A 61 6.47 18.05 -18.81
CA ASP A 61 5.73 17.28 -19.82
C ASP A 61 5.36 15.85 -19.39
N ARG A 62 6.13 15.27 -18.46
CA ARG A 62 5.96 13.88 -17.99
C ARG A 62 5.20 13.76 -16.67
N LEU A 63 4.76 14.88 -16.10
CA LEU A 63 4.07 14.89 -14.80
C LEU A 63 2.63 15.37 -14.98
N SER A 64 1.77 14.84 -14.13
CA SER A 64 0.37 15.23 -14.00
C SER A 64 0.09 15.72 -12.58
N VAL A 65 -0.78 16.70 -12.45
CA VAL A 65 -1.32 17.18 -11.18
C VAL A 65 -2.67 16.52 -10.98
N CYS A 66 -2.73 15.62 -10.01
CA CYS A 66 -3.92 14.82 -9.71
C CYS A 66 -4.61 15.41 -8.47
N SER A 67 -5.90 15.71 -8.60
CA SER A 67 -6.78 15.93 -7.44
C SER A 67 -7.35 14.59 -7.01
N VAL A 68 -7.08 14.17 -5.79
CA VAL A 68 -7.49 12.85 -5.27
C VAL A 68 -8.32 12.99 -4.00
N GLN A 69 -9.32 12.15 -3.84
CA GLN A 69 -10.15 12.05 -2.65
C GLN A 69 -9.71 10.85 -1.81
N SER A 70 -9.37 11.09 -0.54
CA SER A 70 -9.05 10.05 0.44
C SER A 70 -9.91 10.27 1.69
N GLY A 71 -10.94 9.43 1.87
CA GLY A 71 -11.95 9.65 2.91
C GLY A 71 -12.69 10.98 2.70
N LYS A 72 -12.52 11.93 3.63
CA LYS A 72 -13.13 13.27 3.58
C LYS A 72 -12.19 14.35 3.04
N GLU A 73 -10.94 14.01 2.75
CA GLU A 73 -9.91 14.96 2.34
C GLU A 73 -9.73 14.94 0.82
N ASN A 74 -9.60 16.12 0.22
CA ASN A 74 -9.16 16.28 -1.16
C ASN A 74 -7.70 16.74 -1.14
N LEU A 75 -6.83 15.98 -1.78
CA LEU A 75 -5.39 16.20 -1.81
C LEU A 75 -4.92 16.45 -3.24
N THR A 76 -3.91 17.31 -3.37
CA THR A 76 -3.18 17.49 -4.63
C THR A 76 -1.93 16.61 -4.60
N ILE A 77 -1.79 15.75 -5.60
CA ILE A 77 -0.66 14.83 -5.75
C ILE A 77 -0.07 14.99 -7.14
N VAL A 78 1.24 15.20 -7.21
CA VAL A 78 1.95 15.19 -8.50
C VAL A 78 2.34 13.75 -8.81
N CYS A 79 1.88 13.22 -9.95
CA CYS A 79 2.09 11.85 -10.36
C CYS A 79 2.79 11.80 -11.73
N GLY A 80 3.79 10.93 -11.87
CA GLY A 80 4.49 10.68 -13.13
C GLY A 80 3.99 9.46 -13.90
N ALA A 81 3.03 8.69 -13.35
CA ALA A 81 2.57 7.46 -13.97
C ALA A 81 1.70 7.77 -15.20
N PRO A 82 2.01 7.19 -16.38
CA PRO A 82 1.30 7.51 -17.62
C PRO A 82 -0.14 6.97 -17.67
N ASN A 83 -0.47 6.04 -16.79
CA ASN A 83 -1.77 5.36 -16.72
C ASN A 83 -2.78 6.04 -15.77
N VAL A 84 -2.38 7.11 -15.06
CA VAL A 84 -3.25 7.82 -14.13
C VAL A 84 -4.39 8.52 -14.87
N ARG A 85 -5.62 8.31 -14.41
CA ARG A 85 -6.84 8.86 -15.02
C ARG A 85 -7.90 9.17 -13.97
N ALA A 86 -8.84 10.04 -14.31
CA ALA A 86 -9.99 10.32 -13.47
C ALA A 86 -10.81 9.06 -13.18
N ASP A 87 -11.46 9.05 -12.02
CA ASP A 87 -12.27 7.95 -11.46
C ASP A 87 -11.51 6.64 -11.18
N MET A 88 -10.17 6.64 -11.29
CA MET A 88 -9.35 5.50 -10.88
C MET A 88 -9.24 5.42 -9.36
N LEU A 89 -9.42 4.22 -8.80
CA LEU A 89 -9.02 3.92 -7.42
C LEU A 89 -7.54 3.57 -7.40
N VAL A 90 -6.80 4.22 -6.50
CA VAL A 90 -5.34 4.13 -6.41
C VAL A 90 -4.90 4.01 -4.96
N PRO A 91 -3.81 3.28 -4.69
CA PRO A 91 -3.15 3.33 -3.39
C PRO A 91 -2.45 4.67 -3.23
N LEU A 92 -2.74 5.35 -2.13
CA LEU A 92 -2.17 6.63 -1.72
C LEU A 92 -1.36 6.41 -0.44
N ALA A 93 -0.07 6.74 -0.51
CA ALA A 93 0.76 6.92 0.66
C ALA A 93 0.69 8.39 1.10
N PRO A 94 0.04 8.72 2.23
CA PRO A 94 -0.03 10.09 2.75
C PRO A 94 1.33 10.53 3.31
N VAL A 95 1.47 11.84 3.58
CA VAL A 95 2.64 12.36 4.31
C VAL A 95 2.79 11.64 5.66
N GLY A 96 4.01 11.19 5.96
CA GLY A 96 4.35 10.38 7.13
C GLY A 96 4.34 8.86 6.87
N ALA A 97 3.78 8.40 5.74
CA ALA A 97 3.85 6.99 5.36
C ALA A 97 5.31 6.55 5.13
N ARG A 98 5.61 5.30 5.46
CA ARG A 98 6.92 4.68 5.30
C ARG A 98 6.79 3.48 4.38
N LEU A 99 7.37 3.58 3.19
CA LEU A 99 7.32 2.52 2.17
C LEU A 99 8.67 1.82 2.04
N PRO A 100 8.69 0.50 1.82
CA PRO A 100 9.92 -0.20 1.49
C PRO A 100 10.42 0.20 0.11
N MET A 101 11.72 0.39 -0.02
CA MET A 101 12.42 0.57 -1.30
C MET A 101 13.32 -0.62 -1.57
N ALA A 102 13.94 -0.65 -2.75
CA ALA A 102 15.00 -1.60 -3.05
C ALA A 102 16.16 -1.45 -2.04
N ASN A 103 16.84 -2.56 -1.72
CA ASN A 103 18.01 -2.62 -0.83
C ASN A 103 17.73 -2.32 0.66
N ASP A 104 16.57 -2.72 1.20
CA ASP A 104 16.18 -2.54 2.61
C ASP A 104 16.10 -1.08 3.08
N GLU A 105 16.07 -0.12 2.14
CA GLU A 105 15.83 1.29 2.46
C GLU A 105 14.34 1.57 2.67
N VAL A 106 14.03 2.57 3.49
CA VAL A 106 12.66 3.01 3.77
C VAL A 106 12.47 4.44 3.28
N LEU A 107 11.52 4.62 2.38
CA LEU A 107 11.09 5.94 1.91
C LEU A 107 10.02 6.51 2.84
N GLU A 108 10.36 7.59 3.54
CA GLU A 108 9.41 8.39 4.29
C GLU A 108 8.76 9.45 3.38
N ILE A 109 7.44 9.40 3.22
CA ILE A 109 6.69 10.33 2.38
C ILE A 109 6.60 11.70 3.07
N LYS A 110 7.15 12.73 2.43
CA LYS A 110 7.14 14.10 2.93
C LYS A 110 6.37 15.01 1.98
N LYS A 111 5.83 16.11 2.51
CA LYS A 111 5.25 17.15 1.65
C LYS A 111 6.37 17.71 0.77
N ALA A 112 6.16 17.68 -0.54
CA ALA A 112 7.15 18.12 -1.52
C ALA A 112 6.57 19.21 -2.42
N LYS A 113 7.44 20.11 -2.89
CA LYS A 113 7.09 21.07 -3.94
C LYS A 113 7.84 20.68 -5.21
N ILE A 114 7.10 20.09 -6.15
CA ILE A 114 7.66 19.62 -7.42
C ILE A 114 7.40 20.70 -8.45
N ARG A 115 8.46 21.39 -8.89
CA ARG A 115 8.42 22.45 -9.91
C ARG A 115 7.28 23.46 -9.70
N GLY A 116 7.14 23.95 -8.46
CA GLY A 116 6.14 24.97 -8.13
C GLY A 116 4.82 24.41 -7.57
N VAL A 117 4.48 23.16 -7.84
CA VAL A 117 3.23 22.53 -7.40
C VAL A 117 3.45 21.72 -6.11
N GLU A 118 2.58 21.90 -5.12
CA GLU A 118 2.63 21.11 -3.88
C GLU A 118 2.04 19.71 -4.10
N SER A 119 2.75 18.69 -3.61
CA SER A 119 2.29 17.30 -3.54
C SER A 119 2.18 16.87 -2.08
N SER A 120 0.98 16.43 -1.68
CA SER A 120 0.64 16.06 -0.31
C SER A 120 0.64 14.54 -0.07
N GLY A 121 1.53 13.83 -0.76
CA GLY A 121 1.65 12.37 -0.73
C GLY A 121 2.18 11.81 -2.03
N MET A 122 2.01 10.50 -2.21
CA MET A 122 2.43 9.76 -3.40
C MET A 122 1.37 8.73 -3.80
N LEU A 123 1.07 8.63 -5.09
CA LEU A 123 0.30 7.50 -5.65
C LEU A 123 1.27 6.37 -5.93
N CYS A 124 0.95 5.17 -5.44
CA CYS A 124 1.91 4.07 -5.42
C CYS A 124 1.70 3.07 -6.56
N ALA A 125 2.81 2.56 -7.10
CA ALA A 125 2.86 1.37 -7.93
C ALA A 125 2.97 0.09 -7.07
N PRO A 126 2.65 -1.10 -7.62
CA PRO A 126 2.82 -2.37 -6.90
C PRO A 126 4.25 -2.58 -6.35
N SER A 127 5.26 -2.14 -7.11
CA SER A 127 6.67 -2.18 -6.73
C SER A 127 6.97 -1.41 -5.45
N GLU A 128 6.45 -0.19 -5.35
CA GLU A 128 6.62 0.69 -4.19
C GLU A 128 5.84 0.20 -2.96
N LEU A 129 4.86 -0.68 -3.15
CA LEU A 129 4.12 -1.33 -2.07
C LEU A 129 4.75 -2.67 -1.64
N GLY A 130 5.79 -3.15 -2.33
CA GLY A 130 6.37 -4.47 -2.09
C GLY A 130 5.47 -5.62 -2.56
N LEU A 131 4.64 -5.40 -3.58
CA LEU A 131 3.64 -6.36 -4.08
C LEU A 131 4.03 -7.03 -5.42
N GLU A 132 5.24 -6.79 -5.95
CA GLU A 132 5.68 -7.32 -7.26
C GLU A 132 5.52 -8.85 -7.38
N LYS A 133 5.80 -9.58 -6.30
CA LYS A 133 5.70 -11.05 -6.28
C LYS A 133 4.26 -11.57 -6.42
N ILE A 134 3.25 -10.75 -6.14
CA ILE A 134 1.83 -11.14 -6.27
C ILE A 134 1.31 -10.87 -7.69
N THR A 135 1.86 -9.87 -8.39
CA THR A 135 1.33 -9.44 -9.70
C THR A 135 1.72 -10.35 -10.87
N GLY A 136 2.64 -11.31 -10.66
CA GLY A 136 2.90 -12.39 -11.63
C GLY A 136 3.52 -11.93 -12.96
N GLU A 137 4.08 -10.72 -13.01
CA GLU A 137 4.92 -10.22 -14.11
C GLU A 137 6.40 -10.40 -13.78
#